data_AF-A0A378T0C1-F1
#
_entry.id   AF-A0A378T0C1-F1
#
_cell.length_a   1.000
_cell.length_b   1.000
_cell.length_c   1.000
_cell.angle_alpha   90.00
_cell.angle_beta   90.00
_cell.angle_gamma   90.00
#
_symmetry.space_group_name_H-M   'P 1'
#
loop_
_entity.id
_entity.type
_entity.pdbx_description
1 polymer ?
#
loop_
_entity_poly.entity_id
_entity_poly.type
_entity_poly.pdbx_seq_one_letter_code
_entity_poly.pdbx_strand_id
1 'polypeptide(L)'
;MLLETLTELGVRVLLPVARNDGDGRAMPMQWGPYEPGALVAAEFGLREPPPPWLPAGHIADAEVVLVPALAVDRRGNRLGRGAGFYDRSLIYAAPQARLVAVVRDEELVDELPADPHDVRMTHALTPSGGIVTLPR
;
A
#
# COMPACT_ATOMS: atom_id res chain seq x y z
N MET A 1 -11.58 -13.37 6.84
CA MET A 1 -11.27 -12.14 6.06
C MET A 1 -9.75 -12.15 5.81
N LEU A 2 -9.24 -11.38 4.84
CA LEU A 2 -7.84 -11.50 4.38
C LEU A 2 -6.80 -11.39 5.52
N LEU A 3 -6.94 -10.38 6.38
CA LEU A 3 -5.96 -10.09 7.42
C LEU A 3 -5.90 -11.18 8.48
N GLU A 4 -7.04 -11.74 8.87
CA GLU A 4 -7.15 -12.88 9.79
C GLU A 4 -6.48 -14.10 9.21
N THR A 5 -6.77 -14.43 7.94
CA THR A 5 -6.16 -15.58 7.27
C THR A 5 -4.64 -15.45 7.18
N LEU A 6 -4.11 -14.27 6.86
CA LEU A 6 -2.66 -14.04 6.86
C LEU A 6 -2.05 -14.22 8.25
N THR A 7 -2.71 -13.72 9.28
CA THR A 7 -2.26 -13.84 10.67
C THR A 7 -2.28 -15.29 11.14
N GLU A 8 -3.34 -16.05 10.81
CA GLU A 8 -3.48 -17.48 11.11
C GLU A 8 -2.40 -18.33 10.43
N LEU A 9 -1.93 -17.90 9.25
CA LEU A 9 -0.80 -18.51 8.53
C LEU A 9 0.57 -18.08 9.09
N GLY A 10 0.62 -17.30 10.16
CA GLY A 10 1.86 -16.83 10.78
C GLY A 10 2.55 -15.69 10.03
N VAL A 11 1.87 -15.05 9.07
CA VAL A 11 2.40 -13.89 8.35
C VAL A 11 2.29 -12.66 9.25
N ARG A 12 3.41 -11.94 9.42
CA ARG A 12 3.40 -10.63 10.07
C ARG A 12 2.74 -9.60 9.17
N VAL A 13 1.58 -9.10 9.58
CA VAL A 13 0.84 -8.06 8.85
C VAL A 13 1.06 -6.71 9.51
N LEU A 14 1.48 -5.72 8.72
CA LEU A 14 1.56 -4.32 9.12
C LEU A 14 0.46 -3.53 8.42
N LEU A 15 -0.21 -2.65 9.15
CA LEU A 15 -1.19 -1.71 8.61
C LEU A 15 -0.60 -0.29 8.58
N PRO A 16 -0.96 0.52 7.57
CA PRO A 16 -0.52 1.90 7.48
C PRO A 16 -1.15 2.77 8.57
N VAL A 17 -0.39 3.75 9.03
CA VAL A 17 -0.81 4.81 9.94
C VAL A 17 -0.53 6.14 9.25
N ALA A 18 -1.60 6.84 8.85
CA ALA A 18 -1.52 8.03 7.99
C ALA A 18 -1.60 9.31 8.81
N ARG A 19 -0.62 10.21 8.68
CA ARG A 19 -0.56 11.49 9.40
C ARG A 19 -0.25 12.63 8.44
N ASN A 20 -0.81 13.80 8.72
CA ASN A 20 -0.42 15.04 8.07
C ASN A 20 0.58 15.82 8.92
N ASP A 21 1.40 16.64 8.28
CA ASP A 21 2.22 17.64 8.97
C ASP A 21 1.37 18.84 9.44
N GLY A 22 2.01 19.82 10.08
CA GLY A 22 1.34 21.01 10.59
C GLY A 22 0.67 21.87 9.52
N ASP A 23 1.05 21.71 8.25
CA ASP A 23 0.47 22.40 7.09
C ASP A 23 -0.61 21.55 6.38
N GLY A 24 -0.98 20.40 6.94
CA GLY A 24 -1.97 19.50 6.38
C GLY A 24 -1.47 18.64 5.22
N ARG A 25 -0.15 18.55 5.00
CA ARG A 25 0.43 17.73 3.93
C ARG A 25 0.67 16.31 4.41
N ALA A 26 0.35 15.34 3.58
CA ALA A 26 0.60 13.93 3.87
C ALA A 26 2.08 13.66 4.19
N MET A 27 2.33 12.98 5.30
CA MET A 27 3.64 12.48 5.69
C MET A 27 3.84 11.04 5.20
N PRO A 28 5.09 10.56 5.10
CA PRO A 28 5.35 9.13 4.99
C PRO A 28 4.64 8.36 6.10
N MET A 29 3.93 7.30 5.74
CA MET A 29 3.11 6.53 6.68
C MET A 29 4.00 5.81 7.70
N GLN A 30 3.53 5.78 8.94
CA GLN A 30 4.06 4.88 9.96
C GLN A 30 3.36 3.51 9.83
N TRP A 31 3.82 2.53 10.59
CA TRP A 31 3.30 1.16 10.49
C TRP A 31 3.00 0.59 11.86
N GLY A 32 1.89 -0.12 12.01
CA GLY A 32 1.60 -0.88 13.23
C GLY A 32 1.21 -2.32 12.92
N PRO A 33 1.53 -3.28 13.80
CA PRO A 33 1.11 -4.66 13.61
C PRO A 33 -0.41 -4.76 13.62
N TYR A 34 -0.96 -5.64 12.77
CA TYR A 34 -2.36 -5.99 12.84
C TYR A 34 -2.61 -6.94 14.02
N GLU A 35 -3.54 -6.56 14.89
CA GLU A 35 -4.07 -7.42 15.95
C GLU A 35 -5.60 -7.46 15.81
N PRO A 36 -6.21 -8.65 15.62
CA PRO A 36 -7.65 -8.79 15.49
C PRO A 36 -8.40 -8.13 16.65
N GLY A 37 -9.35 -7.24 16.32
CA GLY A 37 -10.17 -6.52 17.31
C GLY A 37 -9.51 -5.32 17.99
N ALA A 38 -8.21 -5.08 17.79
CA ALA A 38 -7.48 -4.01 18.49
C ALA A 38 -7.49 -2.65 17.77
N LEU A 39 -8.00 -2.57 16.54
CA LEU A 39 -7.97 -1.32 15.76
C LEU A 39 -8.78 -0.21 16.43
N VAL A 40 -8.24 1.00 16.42
CA VAL A 40 -8.87 2.19 17.00
C VAL A 40 -9.34 3.15 15.91
N ALA A 41 -10.31 4.01 16.22
CA ALA A 41 -10.72 5.07 15.30
C ALA A 41 -9.56 6.05 15.07
N ALA A 42 -9.38 6.49 13.83
CA ALA A 42 -8.28 7.34 13.41
C ALA A 42 -8.75 8.48 12.49
N GLU A 43 -7.79 9.30 12.04
CA GLU A 43 -8.03 10.34 11.03
C GLU A 43 -8.61 9.76 9.73
N PHE A 44 -9.22 10.62 8.92
CA PHE A 44 -9.84 10.26 7.64
C PHE A 44 -10.96 9.21 7.73
N GLY A 45 -11.52 9.00 8.93
CA GLY A 45 -12.56 7.97 9.17
C GLY A 45 -12.03 6.54 9.10
N LEU A 46 -10.71 6.36 9.25
CA LEU A 46 -10.05 5.06 9.18
C LEU A 46 -10.08 4.34 10.53
N ARG A 47 -9.68 3.06 10.48
CA ARG A 47 -9.29 2.29 11.67
C ARG A 47 -7.83 1.91 11.54
N GLU A 48 -7.05 2.20 12.57
CA GLU A 48 -5.59 2.01 12.58
C GLU A 48 -5.14 1.20 13.79
N PRO A 49 -3.97 0.55 13.73
CA PRO A 49 -3.37 -0.08 14.90
C PRO A 49 -3.05 0.96 15.99
N PRO A 50 -3.25 0.64 17.29
CA PRO A 50 -2.87 1.53 18.37
C PRO A 50 -1.34 1.69 18.46
N PRO A 51 -0.84 2.77 19.08
CA PRO A 51 0.59 2.92 19.34
C PRO A 51 1.11 1.82 20.29
N PRO A 52 2.42 1.51 20.26
CA PRO A 52 3.47 2.21 19.54
C PRO A 52 3.53 1.86 18.05
N TRP A 53 3.85 2.86 17.22
CA TRP A 53 4.03 2.68 15.77
C TRP A 53 5.50 2.61 15.38
N LEU A 54 5.77 1.81 14.37
CA LEU A 54 7.05 1.72 13.69
C LEU A 54 7.23 2.92 12.75
N PRO A 55 8.46 3.45 12.61
CA PRO A 55 8.74 4.54 11.68
C PRO A 55 8.60 4.10 10.22
N ALA A 56 8.43 5.08 9.32
CA ALA A 56 8.11 4.86 7.91
C ALA A 56 9.05 3.90 7.17
N GLY A 57 10.34 3.89 7.54
CA GLY A 57 11.33 2.99 6.95
C GLY A 57 11.06 1.49 7.15
N HIS A 58 10.19 1.09 8.08
CA HIS A 58 9.88 -0.34 8.30
C HIS A 58 9.11 -0.99 7.15
N ILE A 59 8.61 -0.22 6.18
CA ILE A 59 8.11 -0.80 4.93
C ILE A 59 9.23 -1.54 4.16
N ALA A 60 10.50 -1.23 4.41
CA ALA A 60 11.65 -1.96 3.85
C ALA A 60 11.71 -3.42 4.31
N ASP A 61 11.10 -3.75 5.46
CA ASP A 61 11.04 -5.12 5.97
C ASP A 61 9.96 -5.97 5.28
N ALA A 62 9.07 -5.33 4.50
CA ALA A 62 7.96 -6.00 3.85
C ALA A 62 8.39 -6.73 2.57
N GLU A 63 8.11 -8.02 2.51
CA GLU A 63 8.28 -8.80 1.28
C GLU A 63 7.21 -8.48 0.23
N VAL A 64 6.00 -8.11 0.68
CA VAL A 64 4.85 -7.77 -0.14
C VAL A 64 4.17 -6.53 0.44
N VAL A 65 3.86 -5.56 -0.42
CA VAL A 65 3.05 -4.37 -0.08
C VAL A 65 1.81 -4.38 -0.96
N LEU A 66 0.65 -4.51 -0.33
CA LEU A 66 -0.64 -4.36 -1.00
C LEU A 66 -0.98 -2.87 -1.08
N VAL A 67 -1.04 -2.32 -2.29
CA VAL A 67 -1.23 -0.89 -2.55
C VAL A 67 -2.61 -0.68 -3.15
N PRO A 68 -3.52 0.07 -2.51
CA PRO A 68 -4.78 0.45 -3.11
C PRO A 68 -4.53 1.44 -4.27
N ALA A 69 -5.30 1.28 -5.34
CA ALA A 69 -5.25 2.13 -6.51
C ALA A 69 -6.65 2.35 -7.09
N LEU A 70 -6.81 3.43 -7.84
CA LEU A 70 -7.97 3.66 -8.71
C LEU A 70 -7.78 3.01 -10.08
N ALA A 71 -6.52 2.90 -10.52
CA ALA A 71 -6.13 2.15 -11.70
C ALA A 71 -4.63 1.83 -11.62
N VAL A 72 -4.21 0.80 -12.35
CA VAL A 72 -2.81 0.49 -12.63
C VAL A 72 -2.69 0.15 -14.11
N ASP A 73 -1.62 0.59 -14.76
CA ASP A 73 -1.39 0.24 -16.16
C ASP A 73 -0.47 -0.97 -16.32
N ARG A 74 -0.35 -1.48 -17.56
CA ARG A 74 0.51 -2.62 -17.88
C ARG A 74 2.01 -2.35 -17.73
N ARG A 75 2.41 -1.11 -17.42
CA ARG A 75 3.79 -0.70 -17.15
C ARG A 75 4.04 -0.49 -15.65
N GLY A 76 3.03 -0.73 -14.81
CA GLY A 76 3.12 -0.56 -13.36
C GLY A 76 2.87 0.86 -12.86
N ASN A 77 2.51 1.81 -13.74
CA ASN A 77 2.12 3.14 -13.28
C ASN A 77 0.78 3.05 -12.56
N ARG A 78 0.63 3.82 -11.48
CA ARG A 78 -0.51 3.69 -10.55
C ARG A 78 -1.21 5.02 -10.37
N LEU A 79 -2.53 5.03 -10.52
CA LEU A 79 -3.35 6.17 -10.15
C LEU A 79 -3.86 6.02 -8.71
N GLY A 80 -3.39 6.89 -7.81
CA GLY A 80 -3.87 6.97 -6.42
C GLY A 80 -5.09 7.90 -6.26
N ARG A 81 -5.54 8.09 -5.02
CA ARG A 81 -6.64 9.02 -4.67
C ARG A 81 -6.20 10.50 -4.55
N GLY A 82 -4.92 10.81 -4.83
CA GLY A 82 -4.40 12.19 -4.87
C GLY A 82 -3.82 12.75 -3.56
N ALA A 83 -3.93 12.06 -2.42
CA ALA A 83 -3.41 12.54 -1.13
C ALA A 83 -1.88 12.36 -0.96
N GLY A 84 -1.21 11.55 -1.81
CA GLY A 84 0.26 11.41 -1.82
C GLY A 84 0.88 10.55 -0.69
N PHE A 85 0.08 9.93 0.18
CA PHE A 85 0.61 9.06 1.27
C PHE A 85 1.49 7.92 0.75
N TYR A 86 1.02 7.19 -0.27
CA TYR A 86 1.76 6.06 -0.83
C TYR A 86 3.00 6.51 -1.59
N ASP A 87 2.92 7.58 -2.38
CA ASP A 87 4.06 8.06 -3.18
C ASP A 87 5.22 8.49 -2.27
N ARG A 88 4.91 9.05 -1.09
CA ARG A 88 5.90 9.40 -0.06
C ARG A 88 6.42 8.21 0.76
N SER A 89 5.73 7.08 0.74
CA SER A 89 6.07 5.91 1.57
C SER A 89 6.77 4.81 0.78
N LEU A 90 6.35 4.59 -0.47
CA LEU A 90 6.85 3.50 -1.32
C LEU A 90 8.34 3.66 -1.69
N ILE A 91 8.88 4.88 -1.62
CA ILE A 91 10.32 5.14 -1.80
C ILE A 91 11.20 4.42 -0.76
N TYR A 92 10.63 4.05 0.40
CA TYR A 92 11.33 3.31 1.44
C TYR A 92 11.20 1.79 1.30
N ALA A 93 10.37 1.30 0.36
CA ALA A 93 10.21 -0.13 0.15
C ALA A 93 11.51 -0.74 -0.39
N ALA A 94 11.78 -1.98 0.01
CA ALA A 94 12.96 -2.67 -0.48
C ALA A 94 12.88 -2.92 -2.00
N PRO A 95 13.98 -2.84 -2.76
CA PRO A 95 13.97 -3.08 -4.21
C PRO A 95 13.44 -4.46 -4.65
N GLN A 96 13.51 -5.45 -3.77
CA GLN A 96 12.99 -6.80 -3.98
C GLN A 96 11.53 -6.97 -3.54
N ALA A 97 10.94 -6.00 -2.84
CA ALA A 97 9.56 -6.09 -2.38
C ALA A 97 8.60 -6.17 -3.57
N ARG A 98 7.55 -6.97 -3.42
CA ARG A 98 6.45 -7.02 -4.39
C ARG A 98 5.47 -5.90 -4.07
N LEU A 99 5.42 -4.90 -4.93
CA LEU A 99 4.45 -3.81 -4.86
C LEU A 99 3.25 -4.21 -5.71
N VAL A 100 2.16 -4.57 -5.04
CA VAL A 100 0.98 -5.18 -5.67
C VAL A 100 -0.17 -4.19 -5.65
N ALA A 101 -0.52 -3.64 -6.81
CA ALA A 101 -1.74 -2.85 -6.95
C ALA A 101 -2.97 -3.75 -6.81
N VAL A 102 -3.86 -3.43 -5.89
CA VAL A 102 -5.14 -4.15 -5.73
C VAL A 102 -6.22 -3.35 -6.44
N VAL A 103 -6.74 -3.91 -7.54
CA VAL A 103 -7.63 -3.23 -8.48
C VAL A 103 -8.71 -4.19 -9.01
N ARG A 104 -9.78 -3.66 -9.61
CA ARG A 104 -10.75 -4.43 -10.40
C ARG A 104 -10.19 -4.78 -11.77
N ASP A 105 -10.86 -5.70 -12.45
CA ASP A 105 -10.39 -6.18 -13.77
C ASP A 105 -10.37 -5.04 -14.80
N GLU A 106 -11.35 -4.13 -14.74
CA GLU A 106 -11.47 -2.93 -15.57
C GLU A 106 -10.53 -1.77 -15.18
N GLU A 107 -9.92 -1.85 -13.99
CA GLU A 107 -8.98 -0.85 -13.46
C GLU A 107 -7.52 -1.22 -13.81
N LEU A 108 -7.28 -2.39 -14.42
CA LEU A 108 -6.03 -2.72 -15.09
C LEU A 108 -6.09 -2.23 -16.55
N VAL A 109 -5.52 -1.05 -16.79
CA VAL A 109 -5.64 -0.34 -18.06
C VAL A 109 -4.38 -0.44 -18.93
N ASP A 110 -4.44 0.07 -20.16
CA ASP A 110 -3.33 0.00 -21.10
C ASP A 110 -2.19 0.96 -20.74
N GLU A 111 -2.52 2.22 -20.44
CA GLU A 111 -1.56 3.27 -20.12
C GLU A 111 -2.15 4.32 -19.18
N LEU A 112 -1.32 4.82 -18.26
CA LEU A 112 -1.61 5.95 -17.40
C LEU A 112 -0.51 7.03 -17.52
N PRO A 113 -0.84 8.31 -17.27
CA PRO A 113 0.19 9.32 -17.06
C PRO A 113 1.04 8.95 -15.84
N ALA A 114 2.34 9.21 -15.92
CA ALA A 114 3.29 8.90 -14.86
C ALA A 114 4.39 9.95 -14.80
N ASP A 115 4.77 10.32 -13.58
CA ASP A 115 5.92 11.17 -13.34
C ASP A 115 7.21 10.34 -13.15
N PRO A 116 8.40 10.86 -13.49
CA PRO A 116 9.66 10.13 -13.35
C PRO A 116 10.00 9.68 -11.92
N HIS A 117 9.34 10.28 -10.93
CA HIS A 117 9.53 10.00 -9.51
C HIS A 117 8.53 9.00 -8.94
N ASP A 118 7.55 8.56 -9.75
CA ASP A 118 6.54 7.61 -9.31
C ASP A 118 7.16 6.21 -9.16
N VAL A 119 6.88 5.58 -8.01
CA VAL A 119 7.29 4.20 -7.76
C VAL A 119 6.34 3.27 -8.50
N ARG A 120 6.85 2.55 -9.50
CA ARG A 120 6.08 1.59 -10.28
C ARG A 120 5.72 0.34 -9.47
N MET A 121 4.51 -0.13 -9.68
CA MET A 121 4.01 -1.40 -9.18
C MET A 121 4.67 -2.54 -9.95
N THR A 122 5.01 -3.61 -9.23
CA THR A 122 5.60 -4.80 -9.85
C THR A 122 4.55 -5.85 -10.18
N HIS A 123 3.36 -5.74 -9.59
CA HIS A 123 2.24 -6.65 -9.82
C HIS A 123 0.90 -5.92 -9.74
N ALA A 124 -0.12 -6.52 -10.35
CA ALA A 124 -1.52 -6.23 -10.10
C ALA A 124 -2.22 -7.47 -9.53
N LEU A 125 -3.20 -7.27 -8.65
CA LEU A 125 -4.09 -8.31 -8.15
C LEU A 125 -5.51 -7.96 -8.58
N THR A 126 -6.11 -8.79 -9.44
CA THR A 126 -7.49 -8.60 -9.92
C THR A 126 -8.39 -9.79 -9.54
N PRO A 127 -9.72 -9.60 -9.46
CA PRO A 127 -10.63 -10.69 -9.10
C PRO A 127 -10.60 -11.88 -10.06
N SER A 128 -10.54 -11.63 -11.38
CA SER A 128 -10.60 -12.69 -12.39
C SER A 128 -9.21 -13.26 -12.72
N GLY A 129 -8.17 -12.43 -12.71
CA GLY A 129 -6.82 -12.80 -13.12
C GLY A 129 -5.90 -13.23 -11.98
N GLY A 130 -6.28 -12.97 -10.72
CA GLY A 130 -5.39 -13.18 -9.59
C GLY A 130 -4.17 -12.26 -9.68
N ILE A 131 -2.98 -12.78 -9.34
CA ILE A 131 -1.73 -12.01 -9.40
C ILE A 131 -1.18 -12.00 -10.83
N VAL A 132 -1.01 -10.80 -11.37
CA VAL A 132 -0.38 -10.52 -12.67
C VAL A 132 0.96 -9.84 -12.43
N THR A 133 2.04 -10.36 -13.03
CA THR A 133 3.37 -9.73 -12.98
C THR A 133 3.43 -8.59 -14.01
N LEU A 134 3.94 -7.43 -13.59
CA LEU A 134 4.16 -6.26 -14.44
C LEU A 134 5.66 -6.12 -14.75
N PRO A 135 6.02 -5.58 -15.93
CA PRO A 135 7.41 -5.29 -16.25
C PRO A 135 7.98 -4.25 -15.28
N ARG A 136 9.26 -4.39 -14.93
CA ARG A 136 10.02 -3.40 -14.17
C ARG A 136 10.49 -2.26 -15.07
#